data_AF-A0AAP0W8D2-F1
#
_entry.id   AF-A0AAP0W8D2-F1
#
_cell.length_a   1.000
_cell.length_b   1.000
_cell.length_c   1.000
_cell.angle_alpha   90.00
_cell.angle_beta   90.00
_cell.angle_gamma   90.00
#
_symmetry.space_group_name_H-M   'P 1'
#
loop_
_entity.id
_entity.type
_entity.pdbx_description
1 polymer ?
#
loop_
_entity_poly.entity_id
_entity_poly.type
_entity_poly.pdbx_seq_one_letter_code
_entity_poly.pdbx_strand_id
1 'polypeptide(L)'
;MRDISMVLERWGAWAASGDTNIGYPRTAAGLSRLLPASRAGRPSCCDDDGMFINEAMIRLSKHDEYLCAIIEKYYIDGMTLRALEKVLGISYNTVSVRIQQGEAFIQGGLCALDIKLEMDRECQKENILPPKLKLVVS
;
A
#
# COMPACT_ATOMS: atom_id res chain seq x y z
N MET A 1 -2.29 15.13 7.14
CA MET A 1 -1.90 13.77 7.57
C MET A 1 -1.78 12.92 6.32
N ARG A 2 -0.71 12.13 6.18
CA ARG A 2 -0.48 11.27 5.00
C ARG A 2 -1.60 10.23 4.88
N ASP A 3 -2.08 10.01 3.66
CA ASP A 3 -2.94 8.88 3.35
C ASP A 3 -2.07 7.65 3.07
N ILE A 4 -1.89 6.82 4.10
CA ILE A 4 -1.01 5.64 4.00
C ILE A 4 -1.54 4.61 3.00
N SER A 5 -2.86 4.49 2.85
CA SER A 5 -3.43 3.55 1.88
C SER A 5 -3.07 3.96 0.46
N MET A 6 -3.16 5.25 0.13
CA MET A 6 -2.70 5.76 -1.18
C MET A 6 -1.20 5.56 -1.41
N VAL A 7 -0.38 5.76 -0.37
CA VAL A 7 1.07 5.53 -0.46
C VAL A 7 1.37 4.05 -0.73
N LEU A 8 0.70 3.14 -0.04
CA LEU A 8 0.87 1.70 -0.25
C LEU A 8 0.32 1.22 -1.59
N GLU A 9 -0.71 1.86 -2.14
CA GLU A 9 -1.16 1.59 -3.51
C GLU A 9 -0.07 1.92 -4.55
N ARG A 10 0.60 3.06 -4.39
CA ARG A 10 1.70 3.48 -5.27
C ARG A 10 2.94 2.61 -5.12
N TRP A 11 3.27 2.26 -3.88
CA TRP A 11 4.34 1.30 -3.58
C TRP A 11 4.02 -0.09 -4.15
N GLY A 12 2.79 -0.57 -4.01
CA GLY A 12 2.37 -1.85 -4.56
C GLY A 12 2.47 -1.89 -6.09
N ALA A 13 2.17 -0.77 -6.76
CA ALA A 13 2.39 -0.62 -8.20
C ALA A 13 3.89 -0.67 -8.56
N TRP A 14 4.72 0.08 -7.84
CA TRP A 14 6.19 0.08 -8.01
C TRP A 14 6.81 -1.31 -7.79
N ALA A 15 6.41 -1.99 -6.71
CA ALA A 15 6.87 -3.33 -6.39
C ALA A 15 6.42 -4.36 -7.43
N ALA A 16 5.20 -4.22 -7.97
CA ALA A 16 4.66 -5.13 -8.99
C ALA A 16 5.25 -4.93 -10.39
N SER A 17 5.75 -3.73 -10.72
CA SER A 17 6.37 -3.40 -12.02
C SER A 17 7.83 -3.83 -12.16
N GLY A 18 8.40 -4.48 -11.13
CA GLY A 18 9.84 -4.72 -10.97
C GLY A 18 10.49 -5.74 -11.91
N ASP A 19 10.57 -5.43 -13.21
CA ASP A 19 11.57 -6.06 -14.09
C ASP A 19 13.02 -5.61 -13.72
N THR A 20 13.17 -4.58 -12.88
CA THR A 20 14.48 -4.02 -12.43
C THR A 20 14.70 -4.04 -10.91
N ASN A 21 13.73 -4.51 -10.11
CA ASN A 21 13.86 -4.52 -8.65
C ASN A 21 14.67 -5.73 -8.18
N ILE A 22 15.92 -5.48 -7.75
CA ILE A 22 16.78 -6.45 -7.05
C ILE A 22 16.10 -6.81 -5.73
N GLY A 23 15.24 -7.83 -5.76
CA GLY A 23 14.50 -8.33 -4.59
C GLY A 23 13.10 -8.89 -4.90
N TYR A 24 12.43 -8.42 -5.96
CA TYR A 24 11.10 -8.91 -6.38
C TYR A 24 10.99 -9.05 -7.91
N PRO A 25 11.78 -9.92 -8.56
CA PRO A 25 11.58 -10.21 -9.97
C PRO A 25 10.27 -11.00 -10.14
N ARG A 26 9.19 -10.33 -10.55
CA ARG A 26 7.90 -10.98 -10.86
C ARG A 26 7.85 -11.53 -12.28
N THR A 27 8.72 -11.08 -13.17
CA THR A 27 8.71 -11.50 -14.57
C THR A 27 10.09 -12.01 -15.00
N ALA A 28 10.12 -13.15 -15.68
CA ALA A 28 11.29 -13.54 -16.45
C ALA A 28 11.51 -12.47 -17.54
N ALA A 29 12.75 -11.96 -17.64
CA ALA A 29 13.16 -10.83 -18.49
C ALA A 29 12.82 -10.91 -20.00
N GLY A 30 12.16 -11.99 -20.46
CA GLY A 30 11.73 -12.20 -21.84
C GLY A 30 10.23 -12.07 -22.12
N LEU A 31 9.35 -12.02 -21.11
CA LEU A 31 7.89 -12.03 -21.32
C LEU A 31 7.20 -10.67 -21.21
N SER A 32 7.94 -9.63 -20.78
CA SER A 32 7.40 -8.28 -20.52
C SER A 32 6.76 -7.62 -21.76
N ARG A 33 7.19 -8.02 -22.98
CA ARG A 33 6.65 -7.49 -24.26
C ARG A 33 5.35 -8.14 -24.75
N LEU A 34 4.91 -9.25 -24.15
CA LEU A 34 3.80 -10.06 -24.67
C LEU A 34 2.53 -10.02 -23.80
N LEU A 35 2.61 -9.50 -22.58
CA LEU A 35 1.44 -9.33 -21.74
C LEU A 35 0.80 -7.97 -22.04
N PRO A 36 -0.53 -7.88 -22.23
CA PRO A 36 -1.19 -6.59 -22.27
C PRO A 36 -0.83 -5.84 -20.99
N ALA A 37 -0.60 -4.53 -21.12
CA ALA A 37 -0.21 -3.61 -20.07
C ALA A 37 -1.33 -3.47 -19.02
N SER A 38 -1.65 -4.56 -18.33
CA SER A 38 -2.80 -4.74 -17.45
C SER A 38 -2.67 -3.96 -16.14
N ARG A 39 -1.58 -3.22 -15.98
CA ARG A 39 -1.25 -2.42 -14.78
C ARG A 39 -0.72 -1.02 -15.09
N ALA A 40 -0.73 -0.58 -16.36
CA ALA A 40 -0.18 0.72 -16.79
C ALA A 40 -0.98 1.97 -16.34
N GLY A 41 -1.99 1.80 -15.46
CA GLY A 41 -2.83 2.89 -14.97
C GLY A 41 -2.64 3.25 -13.50
N ARG A 42 -1.94 2.43 -12.69
CA ARG A 42 -1.71 2.77 -11.26
C ARG A 42 -0.48 3.66 -11.17
N PRO A 43 -0.56 4.85 -10.54
CA PRO A 43 0.63 5.68 -10.33
C PRO A 43 1.61 4.90 -9.46
N SER A 44 2.85 4.73 -9.92
CA SER A 44 3.93 4.16 -9.12
C SER A 44 4.62 5.25 -8.30
N CYS A 45 5.28 4.88 -7.21
CA CYS A 45 6.21 5.78 -6.52
C CYS A 45 7.58 5.84 -7.22
N CYS A 46 8.43 6.76 -6.80
CA CYS A 46 9.85 6.77 -7.16
C CYS A 46 10.61 5.67 -6.41
N ASP A 47 11.84 5.37 -6.86
CA ASP A 47 12.66 4.30 -6.29
C ASP A 47 13.03 4.55 -4.82
N ASP A 48 13.36 5.80 -4.45
CA ASP A 48 13.72 6.17 -3.07
C ASP A 48 12.54 5.94 -2.11
N ASP A 49 11.36 6.45 -2.47
CA ASP A 49 10.12 6.22 -1.73
C ASP A 49 9.81 4.71 -1.64
N GLY A 50 10.01 3.99 -2.74
CA GLY A 50 9.84 2.55 -2.83
C GLY A 50 10.72 1.79 -1.82
N MET A 51 11.98 2.20 -1.73
CA MET A 51 12.97 1.63 -0.81
C MET A 51 12.66 1.95 0.66
N PHE A 52 12.24 3.17 0.99
CA PHE A 52 11.87 3.51 2.37
C PHE A 52 10.69 2.66 2.87
N ILE A 53 9.69 2.42 2.02
CA ILE A 53 8.54 1.58 2.35
C ILE A 53 8.96 0.11 2.41
N ASN A 54 9.85 -0.34 1.52
CA ASN A 54 10.39 -1.70 1.56
C ASN A 54 11.14 -1.98 2.88
N GLU A 55 11.95 -1.04 3.35
CA GLU A 55 12.60 -1.13 4.67
C GLU A 55 11.57 -1.23 5.82
N ALA A 56 10.47 -0.48 5.75
CA ALA A 56 9.38 -0.62 6.70
C ALA A 56 8.70 -2.00 6.62
N MET A 57 8.52 -2.54 5.41
CA MET A 57 8.00 -3.90 5.18
C MET A 57 8.92 -4.99 5.72
N ILE A 58 10.24 -4.85 5.57
CA ILE A 58 11.23 -5.78 6.15
C ILE A 58 11.11 -5.80 7.67
N ARG A 59 10.94 -4.63 8.30
CA ARG A 59 10.70 -4.55 9.75
C ARG A 59 9.35 -5.15 10.15
N LEU A 60 8.32 -4.96 9.33
CA LEU A 60 7.02 -5.57 9.54
C LEU A 60 7.11 -7.09 9.46
N SER A 61 7.81 -7.65 8.46
CA SER A 61 8.04 -9.10 8.31
C SER A 61 8.73 -9.70 9.55
N LYS A 62 9.71 -9.01 10.13
CA LYS A 62 10.38 -9.43 11.36
C LYS A 62 9.49 -9.39 12.60
N HIS A 63 8.49 -8.50 12.62
CA HIS A 63 7.54 -8.36 13.72
C HIS A 63 6.38 -9.35 13.59
N ASP A 64 5.77 -9.42 12.40
CA ASP A 64 4.65 -10.28 12.06
C ASP A 64 4.69 -10.60 10.55
N GLU A 65 5.27 -11.76 10.22
CA GLU A 65 5.37 -12.27 8.84
C GLU A 65 3.99 -12.45 8.19
N TYR A 66 2.99 -12.83 8.98
CA TYR A 66 1.63 -13.05 8.49
C TYR A 66 0.98 -11.72 8.08
N LEU A 67 1.17 -10.67 8.87
CA LEU A 67 0.69 -9.32 8.53
C LEU A 67 1.38 -8.79 7.27
N CYS A 68 2.69 -9.01 7.14
CA CYS A 68 3.45 -8.67 5.94
C CYS A 68 2.87 -9.34 4.69
N ALA A 69 2.63 -10.66 4.74
CA ALA A 69 2.06 -11.41 3.62
C ALA A 69 0.66 -10.92 3.22
N ILE A 70 -0.16 -10.46 4.17
CA ILE A 70 -1.48 -9.86 3.87
C ILE A 70 -1.30 -8.55 3.10
N ILE A 71 -0.39 -7.67 3.55
CA ILE A 71 -0.13 -6.38 2.91
C ILE A 71 0.40 -6.56 1.48
N GLU A 72 1.33 -7.50 1.27
CA GLU A 72 1.83 -7.84 -0.07
C GLU A 72 0.73 -8.33 -1.00
N LYS A 73 -0.10 -9.28 -0.56
CA LYS A 73 -1.23 -9.79 -1.36
C LYS A 73 -2.25 -8.69 -1.67
N TYR A 74 -2.49 -7.79 -0.73
CA TYR A 74 -3.44 -6.71 -0.95
C TYR A 74 -2.90 -5.67 -1.94
N TYR A 75 -1.70 -5.15 -1.70
CA TYR A 75 -1.16 -4.01 -2.45
C TYR A 75 -0.39 -4.39 -3.72
N ILE A 76 0.42 -5.46 -3.68
CA ILE A 76 1.23 -5.93 -4.82
C ILE A 76 0.42 -6.83 -5.74
N ASP A 77 -0.24 -7.86 -5.19
CA ASP A 77 -1.05 -8.77 -6.02
C ASP A 77 -2.36 -8.10 -6.49
N GLY A 78 -2.84 -7.09 -5.74
CA GLY A 78 -4.11 -6.41 -6.02
C GLY A 78 -5.32 -7.24 -5.62
N MET A 79 -5.18 -8.14 -4.62
CA MET A 79 -6.29 -8.95 -4.15
C MET A 79 -7.33 -8.08 -3.43
N THR A 80 -8.61 -8.33 -3.72
CA THR A 80 -9.70 -7.70 -2.95
C THR A 80 -9.83 -8.33 -1.57
N LEU A 81 -10.42 -7.60 -0.62
CA LEU A 81 -10.73 -8.12 0.72
C LEU A 81 -11.54 -9.42 0.68
N ARG A 82 -12.48 -9.55 -0.26
CA ARG A 82 -13.25 -10.79 -0.47
C ARG A 82 -12.40 -11.95 -0.97
N ALA A 83 -11.40 -11.67 -1.82
CA ALA A 83 -10.46 -12.70 -2.27
C ALA A 83 -9.56 -13.16 -1.11
N LEU A 84 -9.08 -12.22 -0.29
CA LEU A 84 -8.29 -12.51 0.90
C LEU A 84 -9.07 -13.32 1.94
N GLU A 85 -10.34 -12.98 2.20
CA GLU A 85 -11.23 -13.75 3.07
C GLU A 85 -11.32 -15.23 2.64
N LYS A 86 -11.47 -15.49 1.34
CA LYS A 86 -11.52 -16.87 0.81
C LYS A 86 -10.18 -17.59 0.92
N VAL A 87 -9.07 -16.91 0.62
CA VAL A 87 -7.72 -17.50 0.63
C VAL A 87 -7.24 -17.78 2.05
N LEU A 88 -7.52 -16.87 2.99
CA LEU A 88 -7.07 -16.95 4.37
C LEU A 88 -8.06 -17.69 5.28
N GLY A 89 -9.31 -17.89 4.84
CA GLY A 89 -10.36 -18.54 5.63
C GLY A 89 -10.82 -17.74 6.85
N ILE A 90 -10.68 -16.41 6.81
CA ILE A 90 -11.00 -15.49 7.91
C ILE A 90 -12.05 -14.47 7.48
N SER A 91 -12.83 -13.95 8.43
CA SER A 91 -13.88 -12.98 8.11
C SER A 91 -13.32 -11.71 7.45
N TYR A 92 -14.10 -11.12 6.54
CA TYR A 92 -13.83 -9.81 5.94
C TYR A 92 -13.37 -8.75 6.95
N ASN A 93 -14.05 -8.65 8.10
CA ASN A 93 -13.71 -7.67 9.14
C ASN A 93 -12.32 -7.93 9.72
N THR A 94 -11.96 -9.19 9.94
CA THR A 94 -10.63 -9.57 10.41
C THR A 94 -9.55 -9.21 9.37
N VAL A 95 -9.80 -9.44 8.08
CA VAL A 95 -8.89 -9.00 7.00
C VAL A 95 -8.70 -7.49 7.04
N SER A 96 -9.80 -6.73 7.13
CA SER A 96 -9.77 -5.27 7.14
C SER A 96 -9.00 -4.71 8.34
N VAL A 97 -9.22 -5.27 9.53
CA VAL A 97 -8.47 -4.87 10.75
C VAL A 97 -6.98 -5.17 10.59
N ARG A 98 -6.62 -6.31 10.02
CA ARG A 98 -5.20 -6.67 9.78
C ARG A 98 -4.54 -5.74 8.78
N ILE A 99 -5.22 -5.37 7.69
CA ILE A 99 -4.67 -4.38 6.76
C ILE A 99 -4.45 -3.05 7.47
N GLN A 100 -5.43 -2.56 8.25
CA GLN A 100 -5.29 -1.33 9.03
C GLN A 100 -4.13 -1.41 10.04
N GLN A 101 -3.89 -2.57 10.65
CA GLN A 101 -2.75 -2.79 11.54
C GLN A 101 -1.42 -2.69 10.80
N GLY A 102 -1.30 -3.31 9.62
CA GLY A 102 -0.10 -3.23 8.80
C GLY A 102 0.16 -1.81 8.29
N GLU A 103 -0.90 -1.12 7.84
CA GLU A 103 -0.86 0.29 7.47
C GLU A 103 -0.38 1.18 8.63
N ALA A 104 -0.96 0.99 9.82
CA ALA A 104 -0.59 1.75 11.01
C ALA A 104 0.86 1.50 11.41
N PHE A 105 1.35 0.26 11.29
CA PHE A 105 2.74 -0.08 11.57
C PHE A 105 3.70 0.65 10.61
N ILE A 106 3.43 0.60 9.30
CA ILE A 106 4.26 1.26 8.28
C ILE A 106 4.23 2.79 8.47
N GLN A 107 3.04 3.36 8.66
CA GLN A 107 2.88 4.79 8.96
C GLN A 107 3.65 5.18 10.22
N GLY A 108 3.56 4.37 11.29
CA GLY A 108 4.29 4.58 12.54
C GLY A 108 5.80 4.52 12.35
N GLY A 109 6.30 3.55 11.58
CA GLY A 109 7.72 3.42 11.26
C GLY A 109 8.26 4.62 10.47
N LEU A 110 7.51 5.11 9.49
CA LEU A 110 7.88 6.29 8.72
C LEU A 110 7.88 7.56 9.59
N CYS A 111 6.88 7.71 10.46
CA CYS A 111 6.82 8.82 11.42
C CYS A 111 7.96 8.78 12.44
N ALA A 112 8.27 7.61 13.00
CA ALA A 112 9.30 7.45 14.01
C ALA A 112 10.70 7.78 13.48
N LEU A 113 10.92 7.58 12.18
CA LEU A 113 12.18 7.89 11.49
C LEU A 113 12.20 9.26 10.82
N ASP A 114 11.14 10.07 10.98
CA ASP A 114 10.94 11.36 10.31
C ASP A 114 11.14 11.29 8.77
N ILE A 115 10.73 10.17 8.16
CA ILE A 115 10.87 9.97 6.71
C ILE A 115 9.76 10.70 5.97
N LYS A 116 10.17 11.69 5.16
CA LYS A 116 9.31 12.43 4.24
C LYS A 116 9.40 11.79 2.86
N LEU A 117 8.26 11.32 2.36
CA LEU A 117 8.17 10.73 1.03
C LEU A 117 7.91 11.84 0.02
N GLU A 118 8.42 11.71 -1.19
CA GLU A 118 8.15 12.70 -2.24
C GLU A 118 6.66 12.74 -2.60
N MET A 119 6.01 11.57 -2.60
CA MET A 119 4.57 11.44 -2.87
C MET A 119 3.65 12.03 -1.78
N ASP A 120 4.19 12.51 -0.65
CA ASP A 120 3.41 13.13 0.44
C ASP A 120 2.59 14.34 0.02
N ARG A 121 3.01 15.02 -1.05
CA ARG A 121 2.28 16.16 -1.60
C ARG A 121 0.98 15.74 -2.25
N GLU A 122 0.93 14.52 -2.78
CA GLU A 122 -0.20 13.97 -3.52
C GLU A 122 -1.05 13.02 -2.66
N CYS A 123 -0.46 12.42 -1.62
CA CYS A 123 -1.11 11.50 -0.70
C CYS A 123 -1.47 12.19 0.62
N GLN A 124 -2.22 13.29 0.55
CA GLN A 124 -2.74 13.97 1.74
C GLN A 124 -4.21 13.60 1.96
N LYS A 125 -4.56 13.20 3.19
CA LYS A 125 -5.97 13.14 3.58
C LYS A 125 -6.54 14.55 3.57
N GLU A 126 -7.48 14.82 2.66
CA GLU A 126 -8.28 16.03 2.75
C GLU A 126 -9.08 15.99 4.05
N ASN A 127 -8.86 16.98 4.93
CA ASN A 127 -9.78 17.23 6.02
C ASN A 127 -11.03 17.87 5.41
N ILE A 128 -11.96 17.05 4.93
CA ILE A 128 -13.31 17.50 4.64
C ILE A 128 -13.97 17.80 5.99
N LEU A 129 -13.77 19.02 6.49
CA LEU A 129 -14.64 19.57 7.53
C LEU A 129 -16.05 19.58 6.92
N PRO A 130 -17.05 18.91 7.53
CA PRO A 130 -18.41 19.03 7.04
C PRO A 130 -18.77 20.52 7.02
N PRO A 131 -19.37 21.05 5.93
CA PRO A 131 -19.79 22.44 5.89
C PRO A 131 -20.71 22.67 7.09
N LYS A 132 -20.42 23.72 7.87
CA LYS A 132 -21.20 24.11 9.05
C LYS A 132 -22.68 24.06 8.68
N LEU A 133 -23.42 23.10 9.24
CA LEU A 133 -24.88 23.03 9.11
C LEU A 133 -25.40 24.40 9.57
N LYS A 134 -25.91 25.20 8.62
CA LYS A 134 -26.64 26.41 8.97
C LYS A 134 -27.88 25.93 9.70
N LEU A 135 -27.91 26.14 11.01
CA LEU A 135 -29.12 26.00 11.81
C LEU A 135 -30.15 26.96 11.22
N VAL A 136 -31.08 26.41 10.45
CA VAL A 136 -32.30 27.12 10.07
C VAL A 136 -33.15 27.15 11.33
N VAL A 137 -33.12 28.28 12.03
CA VAL A 137 -34.05 28.55 13.12
C VAL A 137 -35.39 28.87 12.45
N SER A 138 -36.38 27.99 12.67
CA SER A 138 -37.77 28.15 12.24
C SER A 138 -38.50 29.21 13.06
#